data_AF-A0A821VQ37-F1
#
_entry.id   AF-A0A821VQ37-F1
#
_cell.length_a   1.000
_cell.length_b   1.000
_cell.length_c   1.000
_cell.angle_alpha   90.00
_cell.angle_beta   90.00
_cell.angle_gamma   90.00
#
_symmetry.space_group_name_H-M   'P 1'
#
loop_
_entity.id
_entity.type
_entity.pdbx_description
1 polymer ?
#
loop_
_entity_poly.entity_id
_entity_poly.type
_entity_poly.pdbx_seq_one_letter_code
_entity_poly.pdbx_strand_id
1 'polypeptide(L)' 'MPRAIFVDRNENIYIADDDNNRIQKWLKGATSGITVAGGH' A
#
# COMPACT_ATOMS: atom_id res chain seq x y z
N MET A 1 12.58 -0.70 1.25
CA MET A 1 12.15 -2.04 0.84
C MET A 1 10.79 -2.28 1.47
N PRO A 2 9.79 -2.76 0.72
CA PRO A 2 8.52 -3.10 1.33
C PRO A 2 8.71 -4.25 2.31
N ARG A 3 8.29 -4.06 3.57
CA ARG A 3 8.43 -5.10 4.60
C ARG A 3 7.27 -6.10 4.59
N ALA A 4 6.13 -5.68 4.05
CA ALA A 4 4.94 -6.51 4.00
C ALA A 4 4.02 -6.12 2.84
N ILE A 5 3.28 -7.12 2.35
CA ILE A 5 2.20 -6.99 1.38
C ILE A 5 0.99 -7.73 1.94
N PHE A 6 -0.19 -7.12 1.84
CA PHE A 6 -1.47 -7.71 2.23
C PHE A 6 -2.50 -7.51 1.12
N VAL A 7 -3.37 -8.51 0.91
CA VAL A 7 -4.45 -8.46 -0.09
C VAL A 7 -5.78 -8.71 0.62
N ASP A 8 -6.74 -7.81 0.45
CA ASP A 8 -8.08 -7.97 1.02
C ASP A 8 -9.02 -8.80 0.11
N ARG A 9 -10.25 -9.05 0.59
CA ARG A 9 -11.27 -9.81 -0.18
C ARG A 9 -11.75 -9.11 -1.45
N ASN A 10 -11.49 -7.81 -1.58
CA ASN A 10 -11.84 -7.01 -2.75
C ASN A 10 -10.65 -6.90 -3.72
N GLU A 11 -9.59 -7.68 -3.49
CA GLU A 11 -8.33 -7.67 -4.25
C GLU A 11 -7.62 -6.31 -4.24
N ASN A 12 -7.83 -5.51 -3.19
CA ASN A 12 -6.97 -4.35 -2.95
C ASN A 12 -5.66 -4.79 -2.33
N ILE A 13 -4.57 -4.19 -2.77
CA ILE A 13 -3.22 -4.47 -2.27
C ILE A 13 -2.80 -3.36 -1.32
N TYR A 14 -2.26 -3.76 -0.18
CA TYR A 14 -1.69 -2.88 0.83
C TYR A 14 -0.19 -3.17 0.93
N ILE A 15 0.63 -2.12 0.83
CA ILE A 15 2.08 -2.22 0.86
C ILE A 15 2.60 -1.39 2.03
N ALA A 16 3.35 -2.02 2.92
CA ALA A 16 4.12 -1.33 3.95
C ALA A 16 5.45 -0.87 3.35
N ASP A 17 5.48 0.38 2.90
CA ASP A 17 6.61 1.04 2.25
C ASP A 17 7.46 1.74 3.32
N ASP A 18 8.28 0.93 4.00
CA ASP A 18 8.99 1.33 5.22
C ASP A 18 10.05 2.40 4.96
N ASP A 19 10.76 2.35 3.83
CA ASP A 19 11.75 3.37 3.47
C ASP A 19 11.11 4.77 3.36
N ASN A 20 9.83 4.81 2.96
CA ASN A 20 9.07 6.03 2.81
C ASN A 20 8.14 6.30 4.00
N ASN A 21 8.24 5.51 5.08
CA ASN A 21 7.42 5.61 6.29
C ASN A 21 5.92 5.75 5.99
N ARG A 22 5.40 4.95 5.04
CA ARG A 22 4.02 5.05 4.58
C ARG A 22 3.39 3.71 4.26
N ILE A 23 2.06 3.68 4.26
CA ILE A 23 1.25 2.58 3.75
C ILE A 23 0.59 3.03 2.46
N GLN A 24 0.79 2.25 1.40
CA GLN A 24 0.14 2.45 0.11
C GLN A 24 -1.01 1.46 -0.07
N LYS A 25 -2.14 1.93 -0.59
CA LYS A 25 -3.25 1.10 -1.07
C LYS A 25 -3.33 1.17 -2.59
N TRP A 26 -3.48 0.03 -3.23
CA TRP A 26 -3.69 -0.11 -4.66
C TRP A 26 -5.02 -0.83 -4.90
N LEU A 27 -5.90 -0.22 -5.68
CA LEU A 27 -7.15 -0.87 -6.09
C LEU A 27 -6.86 -1.92 -7.16
N LYS A 28 -7.73 -2.91 -7.29
CA LYS A 28 -7.66 -3.89 -8.38
C LYS A 28 -7.60 -3.18 -9.74
N GLY A 29 -6.54 -3.41 -10.50
CA GLY A 29 -6.33 -2.80 -11.81
C GLY A 29 -5.83 -1.34 -11.79
N ALA A 30 -5.55 -0.77 -10.62
CA ALA A 30 -4.98 0.57 -10.53
C ALA A 30 -3.53 0.60 -11.05
N THR A 31 -3.18 1.67 -11.75
CA THR A 31 -1.80 1.96 -12.20
C THR A 31 -1.05 2.89 -11.24
N SER A 32 -1.72 3.39 -10.21
CA SER A 32 -1.15 4.23 -9.16
C SER A 32 -1.70 3.87 -7.77
N GLY A 33 -0.85 4.05 -6.76
CA GLY A 33 -1.18 3.85 -5.36
C GLY A 33 -1.67 5.11 -4.67
N ILE A 34 -2.42 4.92 -3.59
CA ILE A 34 -2.89 5.99 -2.71
C ILE A 34 -2.20 5.81 -1.36
N THR A 35 -1.59 6.88 -0.83
CA THR A 35 -1.12 6.90 0.56
C THR A 35 -2.32 6.92 1.49
N VAL A 36 -2.47 5.86 2.28
CA VAL A 36 -3.58 5.74 3.26
C VAL A 36 -3.13 5.93 4.70
N ALA A 37 -1.82 5.86 4.95
CA ALA A 37 -1.19 6.23 6.21
C ALA A 37 0.28 6.62 5.95
N GLY A 38 0.83 7.50 6.79
CA GLY A 38 2.21 7.99 6.67
C GLY A 38 2.30 9.50 6.88
N GLY A 39 3.51 9.99 7.06
CA GLY A 39 3.78 11.38 7.47
C GLY A 39 3.98 11.45 8.98
N HIS A 40 5.23 11.62 9.39
CA HIS A 40 5.63 11.90 10.77
C HIS A 40 6.02 13.37 10.90
#